data_AF-A0A372QLM5-F1
#
_entry.id   AF-A0A372QLM5-F1
#
_cell.length_a   1.000
_cell.length_b   1.000
_cell.length_c   1.000
_cell.angle_alpha   90.00
_cell.angle_beta   90.00
_cell.angle_gamma   90.00
#
_symmetry.space_group_name_H-M   'P 1'
#
loop_
_entity.id
_entity.type
_entity.pdbx_description
1 polymer ?
#
loop_
_entity_poly.entity_id
_entity_poly.type
_entity_poly.pdbx_seq_one_letter_code
_entity_poly.pdbx_strand_id
1 'polypeptide(L)'
;MSSSTSTFTDPSFEEVEEYNNTEQLIIYLQTKILNLEENDFTKLRNQRINSQAIITMTQKKFNEPSFNFVYEKARNLDNLITRLNNQKKPITDNLVASLQLHSDPRQAIIQDYSGLCQIIETIKFGKEITLSELKYN
;
A
#
# COMPACT_ATOMS: atom_id res chain seq x y z
N MET A 1 -25.70 -6.73 29.79
CA MET A 1 -24.45 -7.37 29.35
C MET A 1 -24.14 -6.80 27.98
N SER A 2 -23.17 -5.91 27.87
CA SER A 2 -22.81 -5.30 26.59
C SER A 2 -21.91 -6.28 25.83
N SER A 3 -22.43 -6.88 24.76
CA SER A 3 -21.60 -7.62 23.81
C SER A 3 -20.79 -6.64 22.98
N SER A 4 -19.50 -6.56 23.25
CA SER A 4 -18.55 -5.88 22.37
C SER A 4 -18.41 -6.69 21.08
N THR A 5 -19.02 -6.22 20.00
CA THR A 5 -18.80 -6.77 18.66
C THR A 5 -17.39 -6.37 18.24
N SER A 6 -16.43 -7.29 18.32
CA SER A 6 -15.09 -7.09 17.78
C SER A 6 -15.19 -7.02 16.26
N THR A 7 -15.10 -5.83 15.68
CA THR A 7 -14.85 -5.66 14.25
C THR A 7 -13.46 -6.22 13.96
N PHE A 8 -13.40 -7.44 13.44
CA PHE A 8 -12.15 -8.02 12.94
C PHE A 8 -11.86 -7.37 11.59
N THR A 9 -11.16 -6.24 11.61
CA THR A 9 -10.68 -5.56 10.41
C THR A 9 -9.54 -6.39 9.84
N ASP A 10 -9.53 -6.58 8.52
CA ASP A 10 -8.42 -7.24 7.84
C ASP A 10 -7.14 -6.41 8.02
N PRO A 11 -6.04 -7.01 8.49
CA PRO A 11 -4.82 -6.28 8.76
C PRO A 11 -4.19 -5.74 7.47
N SER A 12 -3.49 -4.61 7.60
CA SER A 12 -2.75 -4.00 6.48
C SER A 12 -1.44 -4.74 6.20
N PHE A 13 -0.81 -4.43 5.06
CA PHE A 13 0.51 -4.94 4.71
C PHE A 13 1.54 -4.62 5.80
N GLU A 14 1.56 -3.36 6.27
CA GLU A 14 2.48 -2.88 7.30
C GLU A 14 2.27 -3.64 8.61
N GLU A 15 1.01 -3.86 9.02
CA GLU A 15 0.70 -4.64 10.22
C GLU A 15 1.18 -6.09 10.11
N VAL A 16 1.00 -6.73 8.96
CA VAL A 16 1.47 -8.10 8.74
C VAL A 16 3.00 -8.15 8.71
N GLU A 17 3.67 -7.19 8.07
CA GLU A 17 5.13 -7.08 8.00
C GLU A 17 5.77 -6.93 9.39
N GLU A 18 5.07 -6.27 10.32
CA GLU A 18 5.51 -6.01 11.69
C GLU A 18 5.25 -7.15 12.69
N TYR A 19 4.65 -8.28 12.31
CA TYR A 19 4.45 -9.35 13.31
C TYR A 19 5.79 -9.89 13.85
N ASN A 20 5.84 -9.98 15.17
CA ASN A 20 7.07 -10.24 15.92
C ASN A 20 7.50 -11.72 15.88
N ASN A 21 6.60 -12.63 15.51
CA ASN A 21 6.89 -14.07 15.47
C ASN A 21 6.01 -14.83 14.47
N THR A 22 6.39 -16.08 14.19
CA THR A 22 5.67 -17.00 13.32
C THR A 22 4.25 -17.32 13.80
N GLU A 23 3.97 -17.30 15.10
CA GLU A 23 2.64 -17.63 15.63
C GLU A 23 1.60 -16.54 15.32
N GLN A 24 1.97 -15.27 15.41
CA GLN A 24 1.09 -14.16 15.00
C GLN A 24 0.73 -14.26 13.53
N LEU A 25 1.72 -14.58 12.69
CA LEU A 25 1.48 -14.85 11.27
C LEU A 25 0.55 -16.06 11.07
N ILE A 26 0.76 -17.17 11.80
CA ILE A 26 -0.10 -18.36 11.69
C ILE A 26 -1.54 -18.04 12.10
N ILE A 27 -1.76 -17.32 13.20
CA ILE A 27 -3.09 -16.89 13.64
C ILE A 27 -3.78 -16.11 12.51
N TYR A 28 -3.06 -15.17 11.89
CA TYR A 28 -3.58 -14.44 10.75
C TYR A 28 -3.93 -15.37 9.57
N LEU A 29 -3.02 -16.26 9.17
CA LEU A 29 -3.24 -17.19 8.05
C LEU A 29 -4.43 -18.14 8.30
N GLN A 30 -4.64 -18.59 9.54
CA GLN A 30 -5.79 -19.40 9.94
C GLN A 30 -7.12 -18.68 9.68
N THR A 31 -7.17 -17.37 9.89
CA THR A 31 -8.39 -16.58 9.58
C THR A 31 -8.63 -16.37 8.09
N LYS A 32 -7.61 -16.56 7.24
CA LYS A 32 -7.66 -16.22 5.81
C LYS A 32 -7.72 -17.42 4.88
N ILE A 33 -7.16 -18.56 5.29
CA ILE A 33 -6.99 -19.72 4.43
C ILE A 33 -7.52 -20.96 5.16
N LEU A 34 -8.81 -21.22 4.98
CA LEU A 34 -9.55 -22.28 5.69
C LEU A 34 -9.12 -23.70 5.32
N ASN A 35 -8.35 -23.89 4.23
CA ASN A 35 -7.86 -25.20 3.80
C ASN A 35 -6.42 -25.53 4.26
N LEU A 36 -5.85 -24.71 5.15
CA LEU A 36 -4.60 -25.06 5.84
C LEU A 36 -4.90 -25.81 7.14
N GLU A 37 -4.11 -26.86 7.38
CA GLU A 37 -4.22 -27.69 8.59
C GLU A 37 -2.99 -27.50 9.48
N GLU A 38 -3.04 -28.02 10.71
CA GLU A 38 -1.94 -27.92 11.67
C GLU A 38 -0.61 -28.48 11.14
N ASN A 39 -0.68 -29.53 10.31
CA ASN A 39 0.49 -30.08 9.64
C ASN A 39 1.12 -29.08 8.66
N ASP A 40 0.33 -28.20 8.04
CA ASP A 40 0.86 -27.16 7.15
C ASP A 40 1.51 -26.02 7.94
N PHE A 41 0.90 -25.61 9.04
CA PHE A 41 1.47 -24.61 9.94
C PHE A 41 2.77 -25.10 10.60
N THR A 42 2.86 -26.39 10.92
CA THR A 42 4.09 -27.03 11.39
C THR A 42 5.24 -26.86 10.40
N LYS A 43 4.97 -26.91 9.09
CA LYS A 43 6.01 -26.66 8.07
C LYS A 43 6.51 -25.22 8.09
N LEU A 44 5.61 -24.25 8.26
CA LEU A 44 5.99 -22.83 8.41
C LEU A 44 6.86 -22.60 9.65
N ARG A 45 6.53 -23.25 10.78
CA ARG A 45 7.34 -23.21 12.01
C ARG A 45 8.71 -23.86 11.83
N ASN A 46 8.77 -25.04 11.23
CA ASN A 46 10.01 -25.76 10.98
C ASN A 46 10.97 -24.97 10.09
N GLN A 47 10.42 -24.25 9.11
CA GLN A 47 11.18 -23.37 8.22
C GLN A 47 11.41 -21.96 8.82
N ARG A 48 10.95 -21.72 10.05
CA ARG A 48 11.05 -20.43 10.77
C ARG A 48 10.59 -19.24 9.92
N ILE A 49 9.49 -19.41 9.20
CA ILE A 49 8.91 -18.35 8.36
C ILE A 49 8.34 -17.25 9.25
N ASN A 50 8.93 -16.06 9.15
CA ASN A 50 8.46 -14.85 9.79
C ASN A 50 7.71 -13.95 8.78
N SER A 51 7.19 -12.83 9.26
CA SER A 51 6.45 -11.86 8.45
C SER A 51 7.20 -11.30 7.26
N GLN A 52 8.50 -11.04 7.40
CA GLN A 52 9.32 -10.55 6.29
C GLN A 52 9.55 -11.63 5.23
N ALA A 53 9.70 -12.89 5.66
CA ALA A 53 9.87 -14.00 4.74
C ALA A 53 8.57 -14.26 3.95
N ILE A 54 7.41 -14.29 4.61
CA ILE A 54 6.15 -14.67 3.97
C ILE A 54 5.74 -13.72 2.83
N ILE A 55 5.98 -12.41 2.95
CA ILE A 55 5.60 -11.42 1.93
C ILE A 55 6.39 -11.58 0.61
N THR A 56 7.51 -12.30 0.64
CA THR A 56 8.34 -12.62 -0.54
C THR A 56 8.09 -14.03 -1.09
N MET A 57 7.25 -14.83 -0.43
CA MET A 57 6.98 -16.20 -0.85
C MET A 57 6.09 -16.21 -2.09
N THR A 58 6.31 -17.21 -2.93
CA THR A 58 5.53 -17.43 -4.16
C THR A 58 4.92 -18.82 -4.13
N GLN A 59 3.90 -19.04 -4.96
CA GLN A 59 3.33 -20.37 -5.16
C GLN A 59 4.42 -21.41 -5.45
N LYS A 60 5.41 -21.08 -6.29
CA LYS A 60 6.52 -21.98 -6.62
C LYS A 60 7.29 -22.41 -5.37
N LYS A 61 7.61 -21.45 -4.49
CA LYS A 61 8.37 -21.72 -3.26
C LYS A 61 7.58 -22.55 -2.26
N PHE A 62 6.26 -22.37 -2.20
CA PHE A 62 5.38 -23.22 -1.40
C PHE A 62 5.25 -24.65 -1.93
N ASN A 63 5.44 -24.87 -3.23
CA ASN A 63 5.45 -26.20 -3.84
C ASN A 63 6.81 -26.92 -3.67
N GLU A 64 7.87 -26.23 -3.24
CA GLU A 64 9.18 -26.85 -3.05
C GLU A 64 9.15 -27.90 -1.93
N PRO A 65 10.03 -28.92 -1.97
CA PRO A 65 10.00 -30.04 -1.01
C PRO A 65 10.04 -29.65 0.48
N SER A 66 10.58 -28.48 0.81
CA SER A 66 10.62 -27.93 2.16
C SER A 66 9.23 -27.62 2.75
N PHE A 67 8.26 -27.28 1.91
CA PHE A 67 6.87 -27.00 2.28
C PHE A 67 5.89 -28.03 1.70
N ASN A 68 6.17 -28.49 0.48
CA ASN A 68 5.39 -29.51 -0.22
C ASN A 68 3.88 -29.24 -0.13
N PHE A 69 3.48 -27.98 -0.33
CA PHE A 69 2.06 -27.64 -0.41
C PHE A 69 1.52 -28.07 -1.76
N VAL A 70 0.34 -28.68 -1.74
CA VAL A 70 -0.39 -28.99 -2.98
C VAL A 70 -0.82 -27.70 -3.66
N TYR A 71 -1.03 -27.78 -4.98
CA TYR A 71 -1.27 -26.64 -5.86
C TYR A 71 -2.27 -25.62 -5.29
N GLU A 72 -3.41 -26.08 -4.78
CA GLU A 72 -4.48 -25.22 -4.27
C GLU A 72 -4.06 -24.43 -3.01
N LYS A 73 -3.42 -25.09 -2.04
CA LYS A 73 -2.91 -24.44 -0.82
C LYS A 73 -1.87 -23.38 -1.16
N ALA A 74 -0.92 -23.74 -2.01
CA ALA A 74 0.14 -22.84 -2.47
C ALA A 74 -0.44 -21.63 -3.24
N ARG A 75 -1.44 -21.85 -4.10
CA ARG A 75 -2.10 -20.78 -4.86
C ARG A 75 -2.86 -19.82 -3.94
N ASN A 76 -3.56 -20.33 -2.92
CA ASN A 76 -4.30 -19.49 -1.97
C ASN A 76 -3.37 -18.61 -1.15
N LEU A 77 -2.22 -19.14 -0.73
CA LEU A 77 -1.17 -18.37 -0.06
C LEU A 77 -0.60 -17.28 -0.98
N ASP A 78 -0.27 -17.62 -2.22
CA ASP A 78 0.26 -16.68 -3.22
C ASP A 78 -0.72 -15.53 -3.51
N ASN A 79 -2.01 -15.83 -3.66
CA ASN A 79 -3.06 -14.83 -3.83
C ASN A 79 -3.20 -13.91 -2.60
N LEU A 80 -3.09 -14.45 -1.39
CA LEU A 80 -3.12 -13.66 -0.17
C LEU A 80 -1.93 -12.68 -0.10
N ILE A 81 -0.73 -13.17 -0.40
CA ILE A 81 0.49 -12.37 -0.40
C ILE A 81 0.42 -11.28 -1.48
N THR A 82 -0.08 -11.61 -2.68
CA THR A 82 -0.27 -10.63 -3.76
C THR A 82 -1.25 -9.53 -3.34
N ARG A 83 -2.35 -9.88 -2.66
CA ARG A 83 -3.28 -8.87 -2.13
C ARG A 83 -2.63 -7.97 -1.09
N LEU A 84 -1.87 -8.54 -0.15
CA LEU A 84 -1.11 -7.77 0.83
C LEU A 84 -0.12 -6.82 0.13
N ASN A 85 0.69 -7.33 -0.79
CA ASN A 85 1.65 -6.52 -1.53
C ASN A 85 0.99 -5.40 -2.34
N ASN A 86 -0.21 -5.61 -2.86
CA ASN A 86 -0.97 -4.58 -3.57
C ASN A 86 -1.60 -3.51 -2.66
N GLN A 87 -1.67 -3.73 -1.33
CA GLN A 87 -2.06 -2.69 -0.38
C GLN A 87 -0.96 -1.64 -0.21
N LYS A 88 0.31 -2.02 -0.45
CA LYS A 88 1.44 -1.11 -0.41
C LYS A 88 1.25 -0.08 -1.52
N LYS A 89 0.68 1.08 -1.15
CA LYS A 89 0.53 2.21 -2.07
C LYS A 89 1.91 2.53 -2.63
N PRO A 90 2.10 2.59 -3.96
CA PRO A 90 3.35 3.06 -4.50
C PRO A 90 3.54 4.51 -4.03
N ILE A 91 4.49 4.71 -3.12
CA ILE A 91 4.92 6.04 -2.64
C ILE A 91 5.32 6.93 -3.82
N THR A 92 5.59 6.34 -4.99
CA THR A 92 5.95 7.04 -6.21
C THR A 92 4.88 8.01 -6.69
N ASP A 93 3.58 7.76 -6.56
CA ASP A 93 2.61 8.65 -7.21
C ASP A 93 2.54 10.01 -6.52
N ASN A 94 2.66 10.04 -5.20
CA ASN A 94 2.62 11.30 -4.43
C ASN A 94 4.01 11.95 -4.34
N LEU A 95 5.08 11.15 -4.28
CA LEU A 95 6.44 11.67 -4.23
C LEU A 95 6.91 12.16 -5.60
N VAL A 96 6.60 11.44 -6.70
CA VAL A 96 6.91 11.88 -8.07
C VAL A 96 6.09 13.11 -8.44
N ALA A 97 4.80 13.19 -8.07
CA ALA A 97 4.01 14.40 -8.26
C ALA A 97 4.57 15.59 -7.46
N SER A 98 4.96 15.36 -6.20
CA SER A 98 5.59 16.40 -5.35
C SER A 98 6.95 16.83 -5.89
N LEU A 99 7.76 15.89 -6.37
CA LEU A 99 9.07 16.17 -6.99
C LEU A 99 8.92 16.86 -8.35
N GLN A 100 7.94 16.49 -9.18
CA GLN A 100 7.66 17.17 -10.45
C GLN A 100 7.21 18.62 -10.23
N LEU A 101 6.38 18.89 -9.23
CA LEU A 101 5.96 20.26 -8.88
C LEU A 101 7.14 21.13 -8.44
N HIS A 102 8.12 20.56 -7.72
CA HIS A 102 9.28 21.30 -7.22
C HIS A 102 10.46 21.34 -8.20
N SER A 103 10.49 20.43 -9.19
CA SER A 103 11.60 20.30 -10.15
C SER A 103 11.32 20.92 -11.52
N ASP A 104 10.10 21.39 -11.79
CA ASP A 104 9.79 22.15 -13.00
C ASP A 104 9.84 23.66 -12.69
N PRO A 105 11.01 24.31 -12.84
CA PRO A 105 11.13 25.75 -12.64
C PRO A 105 10.20 26.55 -13.56
N ARG A 106 9.73 25.99 -14.68
CA ARG A 106 8.75 26.69 -15.54
C ARG A 106 7.40 26.81 -14.86
N GLN A 107 6.93 25.78 -14.16
CA GLN A 107 5.67 25.82 -13.40
C GLN A 107 5.76 26.82 -12.23
N ALA A 108 6.87 26.81 -11.50
CA ALA A 108 7.12 27.76 -10.41
C ALA A 108 7.13 29.22 -10.91
N ILE A 109 7.83 29.49 -12.03
CA ILE A 109 7.86 30.82 -12.66
C ILE A 109 6.47 31.24 -13.16
N ILE A 110 5.68 30.33 -13.73
CA ILE A 110 4.33 30.62 -14.20
C ILE A 110 3.40 30.97 -13.03
N GLN A 111 3.49 30.26 -11.90
CA GLN A 111 2.70 30.56 -10.70
C GLN A 111 3.09 31.89 -10.07
N ASP A 112 4.38 32.16 -9.92
CA ASP A 112 4.86 33.46 -9.41
C ASP A 112 4.41 34.61 -10.32
N TYR A 113 4.50 34.44 -11.63
CA TYR A 113 4.04 35.47 -12.58
C TYR A 113 2.52 35.67 -12.53
N SER A 114 1.75 34.59 -12.40
CA SER A 114 0.29 34.66 -12.27
C SER A 114 -0.14 35.39 -10.99
N GLY A 115 0.51 35.11 -9.86
CA GLY A 115 0.27 35.82 -8.60
C GLY A 115 0.61 37.31 -8.69
N LEU A 116 1.73 37.65 -9.35
CA LEU A 116 2.11 39.04 -9.59
C LEU A 116 1.11 39.77 -10.50
N CYS A 117 0.60 39.12 -11.55
CA CYS A 117 -0.43 39.70 -12.42
C CYS A 117 -1.71 40.04 -11.64
N GLN A 118 -2.20 39.13 -10.80
CA GLN A 118 -3.40 39.36 -9.98
C GLN A 118 -3.21 40.52 -8.99
N ILE A 119 -2.05 40.61 -8.34
CA ILE A 119 -1.73 41.71 -7.42
C ILE A 119 -1.68 43.04 -8.18
N ILE A 120 -1.02 43.09 -9.34
CA ILE A 120 -0.91 44.31 -10.15
C ILE A 120 -2.28 44.76 -10.66
N GLU A 121 -3.13 43.84 -11.11
CA GLU A 121 -4.50 44.16 -11.54
C GLU A 121 -5.38 44.63 -10.38
N THR A 122 -5.27 43.98 -9.21
CA THR A 122 -5.98 44.38 -7.99
C THR A 122 -5.57 45.80 -7.56
N ILE A 123 -4.27 46.12 -7.60
CA ILE A 123 -3.76 47.46 -7.27
C ILE A 123 -4.17 48.50 -8.31
N LYS A 124 -4.11 48.17 -9.61
CA LYS A 124 -4.40 49.13 -10.68
C LYS A 124 -5.89 49.41 -10.87
N PHE A 125 -6.76 48.45 -10.60
CA PHE A 125 -8.18 48.53 -10.95
C PHE A 125 -9.15 48.25 -9.79
N GLY A 126 -8.64 47.92 -8.60
CA GLY A 126 -9.47 47.71 -7.40
C GLY A 126 -10.46 46.54 -7.50
N LYS A 127 -10.24 45.60 -8.42
CA LYS A 127 -11.17 44.50 -8.72
C LYS A 127 -10.41 43.19 -8.87
N GLU A 128 -10.78 42.18 -8.07
CA GLU A 128 -10.28 40.81 -8.25
C GLU A 128 -10.74 40.28 -9.61
N ILE A 129 -9.78 39.92 -10.47
CA ILE A 129 -10.05 39.24 -11.74
C ILE A 129 -9.69 37.76 -11.56
N THR A 130 -10.64 36.87 -11.81
CA THR A 130 -10.43 35.42 -11.76
C THR A 130 -9.75 34.92 -13.03
N LEU A 131 -8.86 33.92 -12.88
CA LEU A 131 -8.05 33.28 -13.93
C LEU A 131 -8.78 32.94 -15.25
N SER A 132 -10.11 32.79 -15.22
CA SER A 132 -10.95 32.46 -16.37
C SER A 132 -11.05 33.58 -17.43
N GLU A 133 -10.71 34.83 -17.09
CA GLU A 133 -10.85 36.00 -17.98
C GLU A 133 -9.58 36.29 -18.82
N LEU A 134 -8.45 35.67 -18.50
CA LEU A 134 -7.20 35.76 -19.27
C LEU A 134 -7.21 34.76 -20.45
N LYS A 135 -7.99 35.02 -21.50
CA LYS A 135 -7.85 34.32 -22.78
C LYS A 135 -6.97 35.11 -23.74
N TYR A 136 -5.85 34.48 -24.12
CA TYR A 136 -4.82 34.94 -25.05
C TYR A 136 -5.38 35.44 -26.39
N ASN A 137 -4.94 36.64 -26.80
CA ASN A 137 -4.87 37.10 -28.19
C ASN A 137 -3.41 37.36 -28.55
#